data_AF-A0A1B3SLF4-F1
#
_entry.id   AF-A0A1B3SLF4-F1
#
_cell.length_a   1.000
_cell.length_b   1.000
_cell.length_c   1.000
_cell.angle_alpha   90.00
_cell.angle_beta   90.00
_cell.angle_gamma   90.00
#
_symmetry.space_group_name_H-M   'P 1'
#
loop_
_entity.id
_entity.type
_entity.pdbx_description
1 polymer ?
#
loop_
_entity_poly.entity_id
_entity_poly.type
_entity_poly.pdbx_seq_one_letter_code
_entity_poly.pdbx_strand_id
1 'polypeptide(L)'
;MILEIFKGTFEDIINYYNNDCLSKQSIKNNQVKIKFDYKELSQADKPNDLEKIINQVIKEIYHWRQENQSQLLDENFDSKTFAKLEMILSSAQFALESLFECYKSINYLTREENGKVVIDINNKFAVRKILSLASNILSKYEQLPSRLKGSEELAKIIETIKDITGTEDVNIIFRLSSEILSKHGNLLNLDHFINYDALVDEYGWVHDIVKLSRVNADILNLLINIEIYLNILNNNFYKSKGISVME
;
A
#
# COMPACT_ATOMS: atom_id res chain seq x y z
N MET A 1 -12.34 -17.75 2.54
CA MET A 1 -11.00 -17.84 3.20
C MET A 1 -10.01 -16.88 2.55
N ILE A 2 -9.55 -17.08 1.31
CA ILE A 2 -8.69 -16.08 0.63
C ILE A 2 -9.42 -14.75 0.51
N LEU A 3 -10.66 -14.78 0.03
CA LEU A 3 -11.49 -13.58 -0.09
C LEU A 3 -11.59 -12.80 1.23
N GLU A 4 -11.67 -13.48 2.36
CA GLU A 4 -11.74 -12.86 3.69
C GLU A 4 -10.41 -12.18 4.09
N ILE A 5 -9.26 -12.77 3.77
CA ILE A 5 -7.94 -12.12 3.96
C ILE A 5 -7.89 -10.79 3.19
N PHE A 6 -8.37 -10.81 1.94
CA PHE A 6 -8.37 -9.62 1.09
C PHE A 6 -9.40 -8.58 1.53
N LYS A 7 -10.58 -8.98 2.01
CA LYS A 7 -11.57 -8.07 2.62
C LYS A 7 -11.00 -7.38 3.86
N GLY A 8 -10.35 -8.14 4.75
CA GLY A 8 -9.71 -7.59 5.95
C GLY A 8 -8.61 -6.59 5.58
N THR A 9 -7.70 -6.98 4.68
CA THR A 9 -6.63 -6.09 4.20
C THR A 9 -7.19 -4.84 3.53
N PHE A 10 -8.28 -4.96 2.76
CA PHE A 10 -8.97 -3.83 2.17
C PHE A 10 -9.50 -2.86 3.23
N GLU A 11 -10.19 -3.39 4.25
CA GLU A 11 -10.72 -2.58 5.36
C GLU A 11 -9.61 -1.86 6.11
N ASP A 12 -8.51 -2.55 6.41
CA ASP A 12 -7.33 -1.97 7.08
C ASP A 12 -6.72 -0.83 6.26
N ILE A 13 -6.60 -0.98 4.94
CA ILE A 13 -6.14 0.09 4.04
C ILE A 13 -7.06 1.31 4.14
N ILE A 14 -8.38 1.12 4.05
CA ILE A 14 -9.32 2.24 4.10
C ILE A 14 -9.29 2.93 5.46
N ASN A 15 -9.21 2.17 6.54
CA ASN A 15 -9.13 2.70 7.90
C ASN A 15 -7.86 3.51 8.11
N TYR A 16 -6.70 2.99 7.67
CA TYR A 16 -5.42 3.71 7.72
C TYR A 16 -5.51 5.07 7.02
N TYR A 17 -6.01 5.11 5.78
CA TYR A 17 -6.11 6.37 5.05
C TYR A 17 -7.13 7.33 5.65
N ASN A 18 -8.32 6.88 6.03
CA ASN A 18 -9.35 7.75 6.56
C ASN A 18 -9.03 8.28 7.97
N ASN A 19 -8.51 7.43 8.86
CA ASN A 19 -8.33 7.77 10.26
C ASN A 19 -6.98 8.44 10.50
N ASP A 20 -5.92 7.94 9.87
CA ASP A 20 -4.55 8.38 10.18
C ASP A 20 -4.07 9.45 9.20
N CYS A 21 -4.41 9.32 7.92
CA CYS A 21 -3.86 10.20 6.87
C CYS A 21 -4.77 11.40 6.53
N LEU A 22 -6.09 11.16 6.37
CA LEU A 22 -7.05 12.13 5.83
C LEU A 22 -7.90 12.82 6.90
N SER A 23 -7.88 12.35 8.15
CA SER A 23 -8.80 12.81 9.21
C SER A 23 -8.79 14.32 9.45
N LYS A 24 -7.67 15.00 9.19
CA LYS A 24 -7.48 16.46 9.33
C LYS A 24 -7.35 17.19 7.99
N GLN A 25 -7.64 16.54 6.87
CA GLN A 25 -7.46 17.12 5.54
C GLN A 25 -8.80 17.55 4.93
N SER A 26 -8.79 18.67 4.21
CA SER A 26 -9.96 19.19 3.52
C SER A 26 -9.60 19.74 2.14
N ILE A 27 -10.55 19.65 1.20
CA ILE A 27 -10.49 20.28 -0.12
C ILE A 27 -11.70 21.20 -0.22
N LYS A 28 -11.49 22.51 -0.47
CA LYS A 28 -12.57 23.52 -0.54
C LYS A 28 -13.55 23.45 0.64
N ASN A 29 -13.02 23.31 1.87
CA ASN A 29 -13.77 23.14 3.12
C ASN A 29 -14.57 21.83 3.28
N ASN A 30 -14.48 20.90 2.32
CA ASN A 30 -15.04 19.55 2.47
C ASN A 30 -13.99 18.62 3.07
N GLN A 31 -14.32 17.92 4.14
CA GLN A 31 -13.45 16.90 4.72
C GLN A 31 -13.27 15.75 3.72
N VAL A 32 -12.02 15.42 3.42
CA VAL A 32 -11.70 14.32 2.50
C VAL A 32 -11.94 12.99 3.22
N LYS A 33 -12.76 12.13 2.64
CA LYS A 33 -13.03 10.79 3.18
C LYS A 33 -13.32 9.81 2.05
N ILE A 34 -12.61 8.70 2.05
CA ILE A 34 -12.82 7.59 1.12
C ILE A 34 -14.02 6.78 1.61
N LYS A 35 -15.13 6.84 0.87
CA LYS A 35 -16.39 6.17 1.22
C LYS A 35 -16.48 4.80 0.55
N PHE A 36 -17.01 3.84 1.29
CA PHE A 36 -17.42 2.53 0.75
C PHE A 36 -18.53 1.92 1.63
N ASP A 37 -19.24 0.93 1.10
CA ASP A 37 -20.29 0.22 1.82
C ASP A 37 -19.74 -1.04 2.52
N TYR A 38 -19.66 -0.99 3.86
CA TYR A 38 -19.26 -2.13 4.69
C TYR A 38 -20.18 -3.33 4.55
N LYS A 39 -21.49 -3.09 4.34
CA LYS A 39 -22.46 -4.16 4.13
C LYS A 39 -22.21 -4.83 2.80
N GLU A 40 -21.96 -4.07 1.73
CA GLU A 40 -21.59 -4.62 0.42
C GLU A 40 -20.31 -5.45 0.51
N LEU A 41 -19.28 -4.97 1.23
CA LEU A 41 -18.06 -5.73 1.48
C LEU A 41 -18.32 -7.04 2.24
N SER A 42 -19.13 -6.99 3.30
CA SER A 42 -19.45 -8.18 4.09
C SER A 42 -20.18 -9.25 3.26
N GLN A 43 -21.02 -8.82 2.31
CA GLN A 43 -21.84 -9.68 1.44
C GLN A 43 -21.12 -10.15 0.17
N ALA A 44 -19.91 -9.66 -0.11
CA ALA A 44 -19.16 -10.04 -1.29
C ALA A 44 -18.65 -11.49 -1.16
N ASP A 45 -19.26 -12.43 -1.87
CA ASP A 45 -18.92 -13.85 -1.74
C ASP A 45 -18.05 -14.38 -2.89
N LYS A 46 -17.91 -13.59 -3.96
CA LYS A 46 -17.16 -13.98 -5.16
C LYS A 46 -16.01 -13.01 -5.46
N PRO A 47 -14.98 -13.48 -6.16
CA PRO A 47 -13.88 -12.63 -6.66
C PRO A 47 -14.33 -11.34 -7.34
N ASN A 48 -15.34 -11.44 -8.21
CA ASN A 48 -15.85 -10.31 -8.98
C ASN A 48 -16.58 -9.29 -8.12
N ASP A 49 -17.08 -9.67 -6.94
CA ASP A 49 -17.78 -8.73 -6.05
C ASP A 49 -16.76 -7.82 -5.36
N LEU A 50 -15.67 -8.39 -4.84
CA LEU A 50 -14.57 -7.62 -4.27
C LEU A 50 -13.91 -6.71 -5.32
N GLU A 51 -13.70 -7.20 -6.54
CA GLU A 51 -13.19 -6.38 -7.65
C GLU A 51 -14.06 -5.15 -7.92
N LYS A 52 -15.38 -5.32 -7.94
CA LYS A 52 -16.32 -4.20 -8.15
C LYS A 52 -16.20 -3.16 -7.03
N ILE A 53 -16.13 -3.61 -5.77
CA ILE A 53 -16.01 -2.73 -4.61
C ILE A 53 -14.69 -1.96 -4.68
N ILE A 54 -13.57 -2.62 -4.92
CA ILE A 54 -12.26 -1.96 -5.08
C ILE A 54 -12.32 -0.90 -6.19
N ASN A 55 -12.88 -1.24 -7.35
CA ASN A 55 -13.01 -0.31 -8.47
C ASN A 55 -13.92 0.89 -8.15
N GLN A 56 -14.99 0.71 -7.37
CA GLN A 56 -15.82 1.82 -6.91
C GLN A 56 -15.04 2.76 -6.00
N VAL A 57 -14.26 2.21 -5.07
CA VAL A 57 -13.44 3.03 -4.16
C VAL A 57 -12.32 3.75 -4.90
N ILE A 58 -11.67 3.11 -5.87
CA ILE A 58 -10.69 3.78 -6.74
C ILE A 58 -11.33 4.96 -7.47
N LYS A 59 -12.58 4.84 -7.94
CA LYS A 59 -13.31 5.96 -8.55
C LYS A 59 -13.58 7.10 -7.56
N GLU A 60 -13.92 6.79 -6.31
CA GLU A 60 -14.08 7.79 -5.24
C GLU A 60 -12.76 8.53 -4.99
N ILE A 61 -11.63 7.81 -4.90
CA ILE A 61 -10.30 8.43 -4.76
C ILE A 61 -9.99 9.32 -5.97
N TYR A 62 -10.28 8.84 -7.19
CA TYR A 62 -10.10 9.62 -8.40
C TYR A 62 -10.92 10.91 -8.39
N HIS A 63 -12.17 10.86 -7.91
CA HIS A 63 -12.99 12.06 -7.73
C HIS A 63 -12.31 13.07 -6.79
N TRP A 64 -11.82 12.63 -5.63
CA TRP A 64 -11.08 13.50 -4.71
C TRP A 64 -9.79 14.07 -5.31
N ARG A 65 -9.07 13.31 -6.14
CA ARG A 65 -7.90 13.82 -6.87
C ARG A 65 -8.28 14.88 -7.89
N GLN A 66 -9.40 14.72 -8.60
CA GLN A 66 -9.91 15.74 -9.52
C GLN A 66 -10.31 17.02 -8.77
N GLU A 67 -10.98 16.89 -7.62
CA GLU A 67 -11.27 18.04 -6.76
C GLU A 67 -9.99 18.72 -6.27
N ASN A 68 -8.97 17.94 -5.89
CA ASN A 68 -7.67 18.48 -5.50
C ASN A 68 -7.01 19.26 -6.65
N GLN A 69 -7.00 18.69 -7.87
CA GLN A 69 -6.46 19.31 -9.09
C GLN A 69 -7.18 20.60 -9.47
N SER A 70 -8.49 20.68 -9.24
CA SER A 70 -9.25 21.89 -9.54
C SER A 70 -8.81 23.12 -8.72
N GLN A 71 -8.13 22.93 -7.58
CA GLN A 71 -7.56 24.02 -6.79
C GLN A 71 -6.44 24.76 -7.53
N LEU A 72 -5.78 24.13 -8.51
CA LEU A 72 -4.75 24.77 -9.34
C LEU A 72 -5.30 25.93 -10.20
N LEU A 73 -6.62 26.05 -10.32
CA LEU A 73 -7.30 27.15 -11.02
C LEU A 73 -7.45 28.40 -10.15
N ASP A 74 -7.29 28.28 -8.83
CA ASP A 74 -7.43 29.38 -7.88
C ASP A 74 -6.07 30.09 -7.71
N GLU A 75 -6.00 31.41 -7.91
CA GLU A 75 -4.73 32.16 -7.87
C GLU A 75 -4.01 32.11 -6.50
N ASN A 76 -4.71 31.77 -5.42
CA ASN A 76 -4.19 31.76 -4.04
C ASN A 76 -4.31 30.38 -3.36
N PHE A 77 -4.28 29.29 -4.12
CA PHE A 77 -4.34 27.95 -3.51
C PHE A 77 -3.09 27.63 -2.68
N ASP A 78 -3.28 26.87 -1.60
CA ASP A 78 -2.17 26.39 -0.78
C ASP A 78 -1.47 25.21 -1.48
N SER A 79 -0.33 25.51 -2.10
CA SER A 79 0.49 24.55 -2.84
C SER A 79 0.99 23.39 -1.97
N LYS A 80 1.23 23.63 -0.68
CA LYS A 80 1.69 22.61 0.26
C LYS A 80 0.55 21.66 0.63
N THR A 81 -0.63 22.21 0.90
CA THR A 81 -1.83 21.38 1.16
C THR A 81 -2.22 20.57 -0.07
N PHE A 82 -2.21 21.18 -1.26
CA PHE A 82 -2.44 20.49 -2.53
C PHE A 82 -1.50 19.29 -2.73
N ALA A 83 -0.20 19.53 -2.57
CA ALA A 83 0.84 18.54 -2.76
C ALA A 83 0.67 17.35 -1.81
N LYS A 84 0.39 17.63 -0.53
CA LYS A 84 0.20 16.61 0.50
C LYS A 84 -1.00 15.73 0.21
N LEU A 85 -2.12 16.36 -0.15
CA LEU A 85 -3.33 15.64 -0.54
C LEU A 85 -3.11 14.76 -1.76
N GLU A 86 -2.39 15.26 -2.76
CA GLU A 86 -2.10 14.49 -3.97
C GLU A 86 -1.25 13.25 -3.65
N MET A 87 -0.26 13.40 -2.76
CA MET A 87 0.56 12.28 -2.31
C MET A 87 -0.27 11.24 -1.56
N ILE A 88 -1.11 11.64 -0.61
CA ILE A 88 -1.97 10.73 0.17
C ILE A 88 -2.98 10.01 -0.74
N LEU A 89 -3.69 10.75 -1.60
CA LEU A 89 -4.72 10.17 -2.47
C LEU A 89 -4.12 9.27 -3.54
N SER A 90 -3.00 9.66 -4.15
CA SER A 90 -2.27 8.79 -5.09
C SER A 90 -1.78 7.52 -4.40
N SER A 91 -1.28 7.64 -3.17
CA SER A 91 -0.84 6.52 -2.35
C SER A 91 -1.99 5.54 -2.05
N ALA A 92 -3.16 6.07 -1.68
CA ALA A 92 -4.36 5.26 -1.43
C ALA A 92 -4.83 4.51 -2.68
N GLN A 93 -4.83 5.18 -3.83
CA GLN A 93 -5.16 4.54 -5.10
C GLN A 93 -4.21 3.37 -5.40
N PHE A 94 -2.90 3.59 -5.31
CA PHE A 94 -1.90 2.55 -5.57
C PHE A 94 -1.98 1.38 -4.60
N ALA A 95 -2.30 1.63 -3.32
CA ALA A 95 -2.51 0.57 -2.34
C ALA A 95 -3.66 -0.37 -2.78
N LEU A 96 -4.80 0.19 -3.21
CA LEU A 96 -5.94 -0.59 -3.65
C LEU A 96 -5.68 -1.32 -4.97
N GLU A 97 -4.99 -0.68 -5.92
CA GLU A 97 -4.54 -1.33 -7.16
C GLU A 97 -3.59 -2.50 -6.86
N SER A 98 -2.65 -2.32 -5.94
CA SER A 98 -1.70 -3.36 -5.52
C SER A 98 -2.40 -4.53 -4.84
N LEU A 99 -3.37 -4.25 -3.96
CA LEU A 99 -4.22 -5.27 -3.35
C LEU A 99 -4.93 -6.10 -4.42
N PHE A 100 -5.49 -5.45 -5.44
CA PHE A 100 -6.21 -6.12 -6.51
C PHE A 100 -5.30 -6.95 -7.41
N GLU A 101 -4.11 -6.47 -7.76
CA GLU A 101 -3.14 -7.24 -8.54
C GLU A 101 -2.57 -8.43 -7.75
N CYS A 102 -2.37 -8.26 -6.43
CA CYS A 102 -2.01 -9.36 -5.55
C CYS A 102 -3.14 -10.41 -5.50
N TYR A 103 -4.40 -9.97 -5.48
CA TYR A 103 -5.57 -10.83 -5.50
C TYR A 103 -5.62 -11.70 -6.76
N LYS A 104 -5.48 -11.09 -7.95
CA LYS A 104 -5.40 -11.81 -9.22
C LYS A 104 -4.27 -12.84 -9.24
N SER A 105 -3.10 -12.42 -8.78
CA SER A 105 -1.89 -13.26 -8.75
C SER A 105 -2.10 -14.49 -7.86
N ILE A 106 -2.67 -14.31 -6.67
CA ILE A 106 -2.95 -15.42 -5.75
C ILE A 106 -4.08 -16.30 -6.29
N ASN A 107 -5.14 -15.72 -6.84
CA ASN A 107 -6.24 -16.49 -7.40
C ASN A 107 -5.77 -17.39 -8.56
N TYR A 108 -4.81 -16.95 -9.37
CA TYR A 108 -4.17 -17.76 -10.40
C TYR A 108 -3.35 -18.94 -9.83
N LEU A 109 -2.86 -18.83 -8.60
CA LEU A 109 -2.14 -19.88 -7.87
C LEU A 109 -3.07 -20.80 -7.07
N THR A 110 -4.39 -20.65 -7.24
CA THR A 110 -5.36 -21.56 -6.66
C THR A 110 -5.76 -22.64 -7.66
N ARG A 111 -5.96 -23.86 -7.16
CA ARG A 111 -6.46 -24.98 -7.95
C ARG A 111 -7.55 -25.71 -7.18
N GLU A 112 -8.47 -26.34 -7.90
CA GLU A 112 -9.41 -27.28 -7.30
C GLU A 112 -8.77 -28.68 -7.20
N GLU A 113 -8.77 -29.23 -6.00
CA GLU A 113 -8.32 -30.59 -5.72
C GLU A 113 -9.39 -31.28 -4.87
N ASN A 114 -10.04 -32.32 -5.41
CA ASN A 114 -11.14 -33.04 -4.76
C ASN A 114 -12.29 -32.14 -4.27
N GLY A 115 -12.68 -31.13 -5.06
CA GLY A 115 -13.73 -30.18 -4.71
C GLY A 115 -13.34 -29.16 -3.63
N LYS A 116 -12.06 -29.09 -3.25
CA LYS A 116 -11.51 -28.09 -2.33
C LYS A 116 -10.55 -27.16 -3.07
N VAL A 117 -10.63 -25.87 -2.77
CA VAL A 117 -9.65 -24.88 -3.25
C VAL A 117 -8.35 -25.05 -2.45
N VAL A 118 -7.28 -25.40 -3.16
CA VAL A 118 -5.91 -25.53 -2.64
C VAL A 118 -5.07 -24.36 -3.17
N ILE A 119 -4.16 -23.86 -2.34
CA ILE A 119 -3.28 -22.73 -2.66
C ILE A 119 -1.84 -23.25 -2.64
N ASP A 120 -1.15 -23.20 -3.78
CA ASP A 120 0.23 -23.68 -3.90
C ASP A 120 1.24 -22.60 -3.46
N ILE A 121 1.08 -22.08 -2.23
CA ILE A 121 1.98 -21.06 -1.63
C ILE A 121 2.64 -21.62 -0.37
N ASN A 122 3.97 -21.69 -0.39
CA ASN A 122 4.81 -22.05 0.75
C ASN A 122 5.72 -20.88 1.18
N ASN A 123 6.39 -21.00 2.34
CA ASN A 123 7.29 -19.96 2.87
C ASN A 123 8.33 -19.50 1.85
N LYS A 124 8.97 -20.44 1.14
CA LYS A 124 10.02 -20.14 0.16
C LYS A 124 9.49 -19.30 -1.00
N PHE A 125 8.27 -19.59 -1.47
CA PHE A 125 7.62 -18.79 -2.51
C PHE A 125 7.31 -17.38 -2.01
N ALA A 126 6.69 -17.25 -0.84
CA ALA A 126 6.33 -15.98 -0.23
C ALA A 126 7.57 -15.08 -0.01
N VAL A 127 8.61 -15.63 0.62
CA VAL A 127 9.89 -14.93 0.85
C VAL A 127 10.49 -14.46 -0.47
N ARG A 128 10.57 -15.30 -1.49
CA ARG A 128 11.11 -14.90 -2.80
C ARG A 128 10.34 -13.76 -3.45
N LYS A 129 9.01 -13.75 -3.32
CA LYS A 129 8.17 -12.65 -3.83
C LYS A 129 8.43 -11.37 -3.06
N ILE A 130 8.49 -11.43 -1.73
CA ILE A 130 8.80 -10.28 -0.88
C ILE A 130 10.20 -9.71 -1.20
N LEU A 131 11.22 -10.57 -1.29
CA LEU A 131 12.59 -10.16 -1.65
C LEU A 131 12.66 -9.52 -3.04
N SER A 132 11.89 -10.03 -4.00
CA SER A 132 11.81 -9.43 -5.34
C SER A 132 11.21 -8.04 -5.31
N LEU A 133 10.15 -7.81 -4.52
CA LEU A 133 9.54 -6.49 -4.35
C LEU A 133 10.50 -5.53 -3.64
N ALA A 134 11.13 -5.97 -2.55
CA ALA A 134 12.14 -5.20 -1.82
C ALA A 134 13.30 -4.77 -2.73
N SER A 135 13.85 -5.70 -3.53
CA SER A 135 14.94 -5.40 -4.48
C SER A 135 14.53 -4.37 -5.54
N ASN A 136 13.29 -4.44 -6.03
CA ASN A 136 12.76 -3.46 -6.97
C ASN A 136 12.66 -2.05 -6.35
N ILE A 137 12.25 -1.95 -5.08
CA ILE A 137 12.24 -0.67 -4.35
C ILE A 137 13.65 -0.10 -4.25
N LEU A 138 14.63 -0.91 -3.85
CA LEU A 138 16.02 -0.47 -3.73
C LEU A 138 16.58 0.07 -5.06
N SER A 139 16.30 -0.63 -6.17
CA SER A 139 16.70 -0.17 -7.51
C SER A 139 16.09 1.20 -7.88
N LYS A 140 14.79 1.39 -7.59
CA LYS A 140 14.10 2.67 -7.84
C LYS A 140 14.58 3.78 -6.92
N TYR A 141 14.84 3.46 -5.65
CA TYR A 141 15.44 4.39 -4.70
C TYR A 141 16.79 4.87 -5.20
N GLU A 142 17.63 3.99 -5.74
CA GLU A 142 18.94 4.39 -6.28
C GLU A 142 18.85 5.37 -7.45
N GLN A 143 17.75 5.36 -8.20
CA GLN A 143 17.49 6.28 -9.30
C GLN A 143 16.90 7.63 -8.85
N LEU A 144 16.58 7.80 -7.56
CA LEU A 144 16.11 9.09 -7.05
C LEU A 144 17.22 10.14 -7.09
N PRO A 145 16.88 11.41 -7.39
CA PRO A 145 17.80 12.53 -7.21
C PRO A 145 18.35 12.58 -5.78
N SER A 146 19.63 12.91 -5.63
CA SER A 146 20.32 12.93 -4.31
C SER A 146 19.61 13.80 -3.27
N ARG A 147 18.97 14.90 -3.69
CA ARG A 147 18.18 15.78 -2.81
C ARG A 147 16.98 15.08 -2.16
N LEU A 148 16.35 14.11 -2.84
CA LEU A 148 15.21 13.35 -2.31
C LEU A 148 15.66 12.18 -1.42
N LYS A 149 16.86 11.62 -1.71
CA LYS A 149 17.51 10.62 -0.85
C LYS A 149 17.95 11.18 0.51
N GLY A 150 18.07 12.50 0.64
CA GLY A 150 18.52 13.17 1.86
C GLY A 150 17.52 13.15 3.03
N SER A 151 16.30 12.65 2.83
CA SER A 151 15.32 12.50 3.91
C SER A 151 15.70 11.35 4.85
N GLU A 152 15.88 11.66 6.12
CA GLU A 152 16.21 10.69 7.18
C GLU A 152 15.14 9.60 7.29
N GLU A 153 13.86 9.96 7.15
CA GLU A 153 12.75 9.02 7.27
C GLU A 153 12.71 8.02 6.11
N LEU A 154 12.97 8.48 4.88
CA LEU A 154 13.09 7.58 3.73
C LEU A 154 14.35 6.71 3.84
N ALA A 155 15.47 7.27 4.28
CA ALA A 155 16.71 6.51 4.47
C ALA A 155 16.51 5.36 5.47
N LYS A 156 15.87 5.62 6.62
CA LYS A 156 15.54 4.59 7.63
C LYS A 156 14.66 3.48 7.06
N ILE A 157 13.64 3.81 6.28
CA ILE A 157 12.78 2.81 5.64
C ILE A 157 13.57 1.97 4.65
N ILE A 158 14.44 2.61 3.85
CA ILE A 158 15.28 1.91 2.89
C ILE A 158 16.30 0.99 3.57
N GLU A 159 16.85 1.38 4.72
CA GLU A 159 17.69 0.51 5.55
C GLU A 159 16.92 -0.73 6.03
N THR A 160 15.72 -0.55 6.57
CA THR A 160 14.85 -1.67 6.97
C THR A 160 14.52 -2.58 5.78
N ILE A 161 14.32 -2.02 4.58
CA ILE A 161 14.10 -2.81 3.35
C ILE A 161 15.36 -3.58 2.94
N LYS A 162 16.56 -3.00 3.11
CA LYS A 162 17.82 -3.73 2.90
C LYS A 162 17.93 -4.92 3.86
N ASP A 163 17.54 -4.75 5.13
CA ASP A 163 17.51 -5.85 6.09
C ASP A 163 16.53 -6.96 5.68
N ILE A 164 15.36 -6.60 5.13
CA ILE A 164 14.42 -7.57 4.53
C ILE A 164 15.12 -8.37 3.43
N THR A 165 15.91 -7.72 2.55
CA THR A 165 16.63 -8.44 1.49
C THR A 165 17.71 -9.41 1.98
N GLY A 166 18.16 -9.25 3.22
CA GLY A 166 19.22 -10.07 3.83
C GLY A 166 18.71 -11.28 4.63
N THR A 167 17.40 -11.50 4.72
CA THR A 167 16.81 -12.57 5.54
C THR A 167 15.87 -13.48 4.74
N GLU A 168 15.81 -14.75 5.13
CA GLU A 168 14.82 -15.72 4.64
C GLU A 168 13.76 -16.07 5.72
N ASP A 169 13.87 -15.49 6.92
CA ASP A 169 12.93 -15.73 8.02
C ASP A 169 11.70 -14.82 7.92
N VAL A 170 10.55 -15.44 7.68
CA VAL A 170 9.23 -14.78 7.56
C VAL A 170 8.87 -13.98 8.82
N ASN A 171 9.25 -14.43 10.01
CA ASN A 171 8.94 -13.70 11.26
C ASN A 171 9.81 -12.43 11.38
N ILE A 172 11.06 -12.50 10.93
CA ILE A 172 11.94 -11.33 10.88
C ILE A 172 11.38 -10.32 9.86
N ILE A 173 10.98 -10.79 8.67
CA ILE A 173 10.35 -9.96 7.64
C ILE A 173 9.11 -9.26 8.20
N PHE A 174 8.25 -9.98 8.93
CA PHE A 174 7.08 -9.39 9.56
C PHE A 174 7.43 -8.26 10.53
N ARG A 175 8.34 -8.51 11.47
CA ARG A 175 8.80 -7.48 12.42
C ARG A 175 9.33 -6.23 11.70
N LEU A 176 10.13 -6.41 10.65
CA LEU A 176 10.67 -5.32 9.84
C LEU A 176 9.57 -4.57 9.09
N SER A 177 8.53 -5.27 8.61
CA SER A 177 7.38 -4.63 7.95
C SER A 177 6.58 -3.74 8.90
N SER A 178 6.39 -4.15 10.16
CA SER A 178 5.75 -3.31 11.18
C SER A 178 6.57 -2.05 11.47
N GLU A 179 7.90 -2.15 11.48
CA GLU A 179 8.79 -1.00 11.62
C GLU A 179 8.64 -0.03 10.45
N ILE A 180 8.61 -0.53 9.20
CA ILE A 180 8.37 0.29 8.01
C ILE A 180 7.00 0.99 8.10
N LEU A 181 5.93 0.28 8.46
CA LEU A 181 4.59 0.85 8.57
C LEU A 181 4.53 1.99 9.60
N SER A 182 5.19 1.83 10.75
CA SER A 182 5.23 2.87 11.79
C SER A 182 5.92 4.16 11.33
N LYS A 183 6.89 4.06 10.40
CA LYS A 183 7.61 5.19 9.82
C LYS A 183 6.92 5.73 8.55
N HIS A 184 6.11 4.93 7.87
CA HIS A 184 5.46 5.28 6.61
C HIS A 184 4.57 6.51 6.73
N GLY A 185 3.91 6.73 7.88
CA GLY A 185 3.13 7.94 8.13
C GLY A 185 3.94 9.25 7.96
N ASN A 186 5.24 9.21 8.25
CA ASN A 186 6.14 10.36 8.07
C ASN A 186 6.48 10.61 6.59
N LEU A 187 6.49 9.56 5.75
CA LEU A 187 6.70 9.72 4.30
C LEU A 187 5.58 10.55 3.66
N LEU A 188 4.34 10.36 4.12
CA LEU A 188 3.17 11.08 3.64
C LEU A 188 3.16 12.56 4.03
N ASN A 189 4.10 13.00 4.88
CA ASN A 189 4.26 14.38 5.25
C ASN A 189 5.42 15.03 4.46
N LEU A 190 5.08 15.74 3.38
CA LEU A 190 6.02 16.37 2.44
C LEU A 190 7.00 17.37 3.08
N ASP A 191 6.68 17.87 4.28
CA ASP A 191 7.55 18.75 5.06
C ASP A 191 8.93 18.16 5.37
N HIS A 192 9.07 16.83 5.32
CA HIS A 192 10.35 16.15 5.49
C HIS A 192 11.15 15.99 4.19
N PHE A 193 10.59 16.38 3.04
CA PHE A 193 11.15 16.09 1.71
C PHE A 193 11.38 17.33 0.86
N ILE A 194 10.55 18.37 1.04
CA ILE A 194 10.57 19.56 0.21
C ILE A 194 11.04 20.73 1.07
N ASN A 195 12.18 21.31 0.68
CA ASN A 195 12.54 22.63 1.15
C ASN A 195 11.75 23.67 0.35
N TYR A 196 10.63 24.12 0.91
CA TYR A 196 9.73 25.07 0.28
C TYR A 196 10.38 26.44 0.01
N ASP A 197 11.43 26.79 0.78
CA ASP A 197 12.19 28.04 0.61
C ASP A 197 13.22 27.97 -0.52
N ALA A 198 13.55 26.76 -1.00
CA ALA A 198 14.47 26.53 -2.13
C ALA A 198 13.74 26.37 -3.47
N LEU A 199 12.41 26.55 -3.49
CA LEU A 199 11.57 26.42 -4.68
C LEU A 199 11.71 27.66 -5.58
N VAL A 200 12.83 27.76 -6.27
CA VAL A 200 13.06 28.79 -7.31
C VAL A 200 12.42 28.40 -8.65
N ASP A 201 11.98 27.15 -8.82
CA ASP A 201 11.33 26.64 -10.03
C ASP A 201 10.10 25.77 -9.69
N GLU A 202 8.91 26.29 -9.98
CA GLU A 202 7.62 25.63 -9.70
C GLU A 202 7.43 24.29 -10.44
N TYR A 203 8.23 23.99 -11.46
CA TYR A 203 8.13 22.73 -12.20
C TYR A 203 8.94 21.58 -11.58
N GLY A 204 10.03 21.88 -10.86
CA GLY A 204 10.95 20.85 -10.36
C GLY A 204 10.36 20.01 -9.23
N TRP A 205 9.55 20.62 -8.36
CA TRP A 205 9.01 19.96 -7.18
C TRP A 205 7.85 19.01 -7.50
N VAL A 206 7.04 19.33 -8.51
CA VAL A 206 5.96 18.44 -8.99
C VAL A 206 6.55 17.12 -9.50
N HIS A 207 7.63 17.17 -10.29
CA HIS A 207 8.33 15.97 -10.75
C HIS A 207 8.94 15.15 -9.60
N ASP A 208 9.43 15.83 -8.56
CA ASP A 208 9.98 15.18 -7.38
C ASP A 208 8.90 14.49 -6.53
N ILE A 209 7.74 15.12 -6.36
CA ILE A 209 6.56 14.49 -5.73
C ILE A 209 6.16 13.24 -6.51
N VAL A 210 6.09 13.31 -7.84
CA VAL A 210 5.73 12.13 -8.66
C VAL A 210 6.72 10.98 -8.44
N LYS A 211 8.02 11.27 -8.36
CA LYS A 211 9.06 10.25 -8.09
C LYS A 211 8.95 9.68 -6.69
N LEU A 212 8.75 10.52 -5.67
CA LEU A 212 8.54 10.08 -4.28
C LEU A 212 7.27 9.24 -4.15
N SER A 213 6.16 9.67 -4.75
CA SER A 213 4.89 8.93 -4.76
C SER A 213 5.04 7.55 -5.39
N ARG A 214 5.91 7.38 -6.40
CA ARG A 214 6.21 6.05 -6.98
C ARG A 214 6.93 5.15 -5.98
N VAL A 215 7.99 5.64 -5.34
CA VAL A 215 8.72 4.86 -4.33
C VAL A 215 7.82 4.52 -3.15
N ASN A 216 6.99 5.48 -2.72
CA ASN A 216 5.98 5.28 -1.68
C ASN A 216 4.96 4.19 -2.06
N ALA A 217 4.47 4.22 -3.30
CA ALA A 217 3.57 3.20 -3.82
C ALA A 217 4.20 1.79 -3.80
N ASP A 218 5.49 1.68 -4.17
CA ASP A 218 6.18 0.38 -4.12
C ASP A 218 6.39 -0.11 -2.67
N ILE A 219 6.68 0.79 -1.72
CA ILE A 219 6.77 0.46 -0.29
C ILE A 219 5.44 -0.08 0.21
N LEU A 220 4.32 0.55 -0.13
CA LEU A 220 2.99 0.04 0.21
C LEU A 220 2.67 -1.29 -0.43
N ASN A 221 3.02 -1.45 -1.71
CA ASN A 221 2.87 -2.73 -2.40
C ASN A 221 3.63 -3.85 -1.68
N LEU A 222 4.85 -3.58 -1.19
CA LEU A 222 5.60 -4.51 -0.36
C LEU A 222 4.85 -4.86 0.94
N LEU A 223 4.38 -3.85 1.68
CA LEU A 223 3.65 -4.06 2.94
C LEU A 223 2.38 -4.90 2.75
N ILE A 224 1.58 -4.58 1.73
CA ILE A 224 0.35 -5.31 1.39
C ILE A 224 0.66 -6.77 1.04
N ASN A 225 1.70 -7.01 0.23
CA ASN A 225 2.08 -8.38 -0.12
C ASN A 225 2.58 -9.15 1.11
N ILE A 226 3.36 -8.53 2.00
CA ILE A 226 3.81 -9.16 3.25
C ILE A 226 2.60 -9.58 4.09
N GLU A 227 1.64 -8.69 4.31
CA GLU A 227 0.42 -8.96 5.10
C GLU A 227 -0.39 -10.12 4.51
N ILE A 228 -0.63 -10.10 3.20
CA ILE A 228 -1.40 -11.16 2.52
C ILE A 228 -0.68 -12.50 2.59
N TYR A 229 0.62 -12.55 2.27
CA TYR A 229 1.37 -13.79 2.32
C TYR A 229 1.44 -14.37 3.73
N LEU A 230 1.63 -13.54 4.75
CA LEU A 230 1.60 -13.97 6.15
C LEU A 230 0.26 -14.59 6.53
N ASN A 231 -0.85 -13.92 6.20
CA ASN A 231 -2.18 -14.43 6.49
C ASN A 231 -2.47 -15.75 5.75
N ILE A 232 -2.00 -15.91 4.52
CA ILE A 232 -2.11 -17.17 3.77
C ILE A 232 -1.29 -18.27 4.46
N LEU A 233 -0.03 -17.99 4.81
CA LEU A 233 0.85 -18.96 5.46
C LEU A 233 0.29 -19.39 6.81
N ASN A 234 -0.12 -18.45 7.66
CA ASN A 234 -0.71 -18.74 8.97
C ASN A 234 -1.95 -19.65 8.83
N ASN A 235 -2.84 -19.36 7.89
CA ASN A 235 -4.00 -20.22 7.62
C ASN A 235 -3.61 -21.63 7.13
N ASN A 236 -2.56 -21.75 6.32
CA ASN A 236 -2.05 -23.05 5.89
C ASN A 236 -1.40 -23.85 7.05
N PHE A 237 -0.74 -23.19 8.00
CA PHE A 237 -0.19 -23.82 9.21
C PHE A 237 -1.27 -24.39 10.13
N TYR A 238 -2.43 -23.73 10.24
CA TYR A 238 -3.56 -24.27 11.01
C TYR A 238 -4.22 -25.48 10.34
N LYS A 239 -4.19 -25.56 9.00
CA LYS A 239 -4.68 -26.75 8.27
C LYS A 239 -3.76 -27.97 8.44
N SER A 240 -2.44 -27.80 8.47
CA SER A 240 -1.51 -28.93 8.58
C SER A 240 -1.50 -29.57 9.98
N LYS A 241 -1.79 -28.80 11.04
CA LYS A 241 -1.93 -29.31 12.41
C LYS A 241 -3.27 -30.01 12.69
N GLY A 242 -4.22 -29.97 11.75
CA GLY A 242 -5.52 -30.63 11.85
C GLY A 242 -5.54 -32.11 11.48
N ILE A 243 -4.39 -32.71 11.10
CA ILE A 243 -4.27 -34.13 10.78
C ILE A 243 -2.98 -34.69 11.38
N SER A 244 -2.98 -35.03 12.66
CA SER A 244 -2.18 -36.15 13.23
C SER A 244 -2.61 -36.48 14.67
N VAL A 245 -3.86 -36.91 14.86
CA VAL A 245 -4.16 -37.79 16.00
C VAL A 245 -5.21 -38.80 15.52
N MET A 246 -4.73 -39.91 14.98
CA MET A 246 -5.36 -41.23 15.03
C MET A 246 -4.42 -42.21 14.31
N GLU A 247 -3.41 -42.67 15.05
CA GLU A 247 -3.02 -44.08 15.07
C GLU A 247 -3.20 -44.57 16.50
#